data_AF-A0A0C9ZQM8-F1
#
_entry.id   AF-A0A0C9ZQM8-F1
#
_cell.length_a   1.000
_cell.length_b   1.000
_cell.length_c   1.000
_cell.angle_alpha   90.00
_cell.angle_beta   90.00
_cell.angle_gamma   90.00
#
_symmetry.space_group_name_H-M   'P 1'
#
loop_
_entity.id
_entity.type
_entity.pdbx_description
1 polymer ?
#
loop_
_entity_poly.entity_id
_entity_poly.type
_entity_poly.pdbx_seq_one_letter_code
_entity_poly.pdbx_strand_id
1 'polypeptide(L)'
;MFSSVAWLRRLASSLLVLSPLVACQGETLFTSSVTYCSEPDALLIQQFEFIYFQQNSSVWFNLSAASVQPDVNVSANIFLNVYGMHPVNYTIDLCSLFNGALCPLPTYNFTGSDTIPIPSSLDLSQMIPDIAFKIPDLEA
;
A
#
# COMPACT_ATOMS: atom_id res chain seq x y z
N MET A 1 -62.14 37.18 12.80
CA MET A 1 -60.78 37.78 12.71
C MET A 1 -59.77 36.69 13.05
N PHE A 2 -59.48 35.78 12.11
CA PHE A 2 -58.61 34.62 12.31
C PHE A 2 -57.49 34.67 11.26
N SER A 3 -56.36 35.29 11.59
CA SER A 3 -55.17 35.26 10.74
C SER A 3 -53.94 35.65 11.57
N SER A 4 -53.33 34.69 12.28
CA SER A 4 -52.07 34.97 13.00
C SER A 4 -51.16 33.76 13.29
N VAL A 5 -51.39 32.58 12.70
CA VAL A 5 -50.60 31.38 13.09
C VAL A 5 -49.94 30.64 11.91
N ALA A 6 -50.05 31.14 10.68
CA ALA A 6 -49.46 30.47 9.52
C ALA A 6 -47.96 30.76 9.28
N TRP A 7 -47.32 31.60 10.11
CA TRP A 7 -45.97 32.09 9.84
C TRP A 7 -44.83 31.34 10.57
N LEU A 8 -45.16 30.35 11.40
CA LEU A 8 -44.16 29.55 12.13
C LEU A 8 -43.78 28.23 11.45
N ARG A 9 -44.41 27.87 10.33
CA ARG A 9 -44.10 26.61 9.60
C ARG A 9 -43.05 26.76 8.50
N ARG A 10 -42.51 27.96 8.25
CA ARG A 10 -41.53 28.18 7.15
C ARG A 10 -40.06 28.15 7.58
N LEU A 11 -39.76 27.99 8.87
CA LEU A 11 -38.38 27.98 9.38
C LEU A 11 -37.86 26.58 9.77
N ALA A 12 -38.66 25.53 9.59
CA ALA A 12 -38.27 24.16 9.95
C ALA A 12 -37.66 23.34 8.80
N SER A 13 -37.47 23.93 7.61
CA SER A 13 -37.04 23.21 6.40
C SER A 13 -35.61 23.52 5.92
N SER A 14 -34.82 24.31 6.67
CA SER A 14 -33.49 24.76 6.23
C SER A 14 -32.31 24.11 6.95
N LEU A 15 -32.52 23.00 7.67
CA LEU A 15 -31.48 22.24 8.37
C LEU A 15 -31.21 20.87 7.72
N LEU A 16 -31.12 20.84 6.39
CA LEU A 16 -30.31 19.84 5.71
C LEU A 16 -28.97 20.51 5.42
N VAL A 17 -28.17 20.64 6.49
CA VAL A 17 -26.76 20.98 6.38
C VAL A 17 -26.13 19.84 5.59
N LEU A 18 -25.85 20.15 4.34
CA LEU A 18 -25.03 19.40 3.40
C LEU A 18 -23.62 19.30 4.01
N SER A 19 -23.38 18.34 4.90
CA SER A 19 -22.01 18.00 5.28
C SER A 19 -21.41 17.27 4.08
N PRO A 20 -20.41 17.85 3.38
CA PRO A 20 -19.67 17.07 2.43
C PRO A 20 -18.91 16.03 3.26
N LEU A 21 -19.31 14.77 3.16
CA LEU A 21 -18.45 13.65 3.49
C LEU A 21 -17.33 13.69 2.45
N VAL A 22 -16.34 14.57 2.65
CA VAL A 22 -15.07 14.49 1.96
C VAL A 22 -14.44 13.20 2.46
N ALA A 23 -14.58 12.15 1.67
CA ALA A 23 -13.79 10.96 1.85
C ALA A 23 -12.33 11.38 1.64
N CYS A 24 -11.63 11.62 2.73
CA CYS A 24 -10.18 11.76 2.72
C CYS A 24 -9.66 10.35 2.42
N GLN A 25 -9.50 10.02 1.13
CA GLN A 25 -8.80 8.82 0.74
C GLN A 25 -7.38 8.98 1.27
N GLY A 26 -6.99 8.13 2.21
CA GLY A 26 -5.65 8.18 2.80
C GLY A 26 -4.61 8.12 1.69
N GLU A 27 -3.58 8.96 1.79
CA GLU A 27 -2.48 8.99 0.84
C GLU A 27 -1.65 7.70 1.00
N THR A 28 -2.06 6.66 0.28
CA THR A 28 -1.43 5.35 0.32
C THR A 28 -1.18 4.82 -1.08
N LEU A 29 -0.02 4.22 -1.29
CA LEU A 29 0.24 3.39 -2.48
C LEU A 29 -0.01 1.94 -2.10
N PHE A 30 -0.69 1.19 -2.95
CA PHE A 30 -0.93 -0.22 -2.69
C PHE A 30 -0.81 -1.07 -3.94
N THR A 31 -0.47 -2.34 -3.73
CA THR A 31 -0.64 -3.40 -4.73
C THR A 31 -1.26 -4.61 -4.04
N SER A 32 -2.11 -5.32 -4.77
CA SER A 32 -2.83 -6.52 -4.33
C SER A 32 -2.53 -7.76 -5.18
N SER A 33 -1.67 -7.61 -6.20
CA SER A 33 -1.34 -8.70 -7.10
C SER A 33 0.09 -8.57 -7.64
N VAL A 34 0.61 -9.67 -8.16
CA VAL A 34 1.93 -9.75 -8.75
C VAL A 34 1.86 -10.60 -10.01
N THR A 35 2.58 -10.16 -11.03
CA THR A 35 2.77 -10.92 -12.27
C THR A 35 4.25 -11.17 -12.47
N TYR A 36 4.61 -12.39 -12.84
CA TYR A 36 6.00 -12.71 -13.15
C TYR A 36 6.40 -12.09 -14.48
N CYS A 37 7.54 -11.38 -14.49
CA CYS A 37 8.11 -10.82 -15.70
C CYS A 37 8.82 -11.88 -16.57
N SER A 38 9.18 -13.03 -15.97
CA SER A 38 9.82 -14.18 -16.60
C SER A 38 9.29 -15.48 -15.98
N GLU A 39 9.67 -16.63 -16.54
CA GLU A 39 9.30 -17.93 -15.95
C GLU A 39 9.82 -18.04 -14.50
N PRO A 40 9.00 -18.47 -13.53
CA PRO A 40 9.39 -18.54 -12.13
C PRO A 40 10.26 -19.78 -11.86
N ASP A 41 11.53 -19.56 -11.49
CA ASP A 41 12.49 -20.65 -11.27
C ASP A 41 12.53 -21.17 -9.82
N ALA A 42 12.52 -20.26 -8.83
CA ALA A 42 12.81 -20.63 -7.43
C ALA A 42 11.66 -20.37 -6.44
N LEU A 43 10.81 -19.37 -6.72
CA LEU A 43 9.74 -18.93 -5.82
C LEU A 43 8.41 -18.85 -6.54
N LEU A 44 7.38 -19.39 -5.90
CA LEU A 44 5.98 -19.29 -6.32
C LEU A 44 5.22 -18.45 -5.30
N ILE A 45 4.86 -17.23 -5.67
CA ILE A 45 4.02 -16.30 -4.93
C ILE A 45 2.54 -16.66 -5.17
N GLN A 46 1.80 -16.93 -4.10
CA GLN A 46 0.36 -17.14 -4.13
C GLN A 46 -0.42 -15.87 -3.80
N GLN A 47 0.10 -15.05 -2.88
CA GLN A 47 -0.53 -13.79 -2.48
C GLN A 47 0.56 -12.76 -2.19
N PHE A 48 0.36 -11.54 -2.69
CA PHE A 48 1.23 -10.42 -2.39
C PHE A 48 0.39 -9.15 -2.26
N GLU A 49 0.38 -8.61 -1.05
CA GLU A 49 -0.19 -7.31 -0.74
C GLU A 49 0.88 -6.44 -0.13
N PHE A 50 0.95 -5.20 -0.59
CA PHE A 50 1.90 -4.22 -0.12
C PHE A 50 1.22 -2.86 -0.08
N ILE A 51 1.33 -2.16 1.04
CA ILE A 51 0.74 -0.85 1.26
C ILE A 51 1.79 0.07 1.88
N TYR A 52 2.05 1.19 1.22
CA TYR A 52 2.83 2.29 1.77
C TYR A 52 1.90 3.39 2.27
N PHE A 53 2.09 3.81 3.52
CA PHE A 53 1.36 4.90 4.14
C PHE A 53 2.23 6.16 4.19
N GLN A 54 1.86 7.20 3.43
CA GLN A 54 2.64 8.45 3.37
C GLN A 54 2.66 9.16 4.74
N GLN A 55 1.51 9.23 5.43
CA GLN A 55 1.35 9.98 6.67
C GLN A 55 2.30 9.54 7.79
N ASN A 56 2.52 8.23 7.91
CA ASN A 56 3.37 7.64 8.97
C ASN A 56 4.69 7.08 8.44
N SER A 57 4.97 7.24 7.13
CA SER A 57 6.15 6.70 6.46
C SER A 57 6.40 5.23 6.83
N SER A 58 5.35 4.41 6.75
CA SER A 58 5.38 3.01 7.13
C SER A 58 4.89 2.13 5.97
N VAL A 59 5.45 0.93 5.89
CA VAL A 59 5.05 -0.09 4.92
C VAL A 59 4.40 -1.23 5.67
N TRP A 60 3.23 -1.64 5.20
CA TRP A 60 2.61 -2.90 5.56
C TRP A 60 2.71 -3.86 4.38
N PHE A 61 3.00 -5.12 4.66
CA PHE A 61 2.97 -6.15 3.62
C PHE A 61 2.32 -7.43 4.16
N ASN A 62 1.81 -8.22 3.23
CA ASN A 62 1.33 -9.57 3.46
C ASN A 62 1.72 -10.43 2.25
N LEU A 63 2.55 -11.45 2.50
CA LEU A 63 3.11 -12.32 1.49
C LEU A 63 2.76 -13.77 1.84
N SER A 64 2.31 -14.51 0.83
CA SER A 64 2.24 -15.96 0.83
C SER A 64 3.00 -16.47 -0.38
N ALA A 65 4.06 -17.24 -0.12
CA ALA A 65 4.92 -17.79 -1.16
C ALA A 65 5.40 -19.19 -0.80
N ALA A 66 5.87 -19.93 -1.79
CA ALA A 66 6.47 -21.24 -1.64
C ALA A 66 7.82 -21.27 -2.36
N SER A 67 8.84 -21.87 -1.72
CA SER A 67 10.10 -22.14 -2.41
C SER A 67 10.03 -23.49 -3.10
N VAL A 68 10.44 -23.54 -4.37
CA VAL A 68 10.58 -24.81 -5.13
C VAL A 68 11.97 -25.40 -4.93
N GLN A 69 12.96 -24.55 -4.59
CA GLN A 69 14.35 -24.95 -4.44
C GLN A 69 14.81 -24.80 -2.99
N PRO A 70 15.55 -25.78 -2.42
CA PRO A 70 16.07 -25.67 -1.06
C PRO A 70 17.26 -24.70 -0.98
N ASP A 71 17.47 -24.13 0.20
CA ASP A 71 18.66 -23.35 0.57
C ASP A 71 18.91 -22.09 -0.27
N VAL A 72 17.82 -21.44 -0.70
CA VAL A 72 17.90 -20.20 -1.51
C VAL A 72 18.06 -18.98 -0.61
N ASN A 73 19.02 -18.12 -0.95
CA ASN A 73 19.14 -16.77 -0.40
C ASN A 73 18.39 -15.78 -1.31
N VAL A 74 17.47 -15.00 -0.74
CA VAL A 74 16.56 -14.15 -1.52
C VAL A 74 16.80 -12.69 -1.23
N SER A 75 17.10 -11.96 -2.29
CA SER A 75 17.10 -10.50 -2.30
C SER A 75 16.00 -10.01 -3.22
N ALA A 76 15.23 -9.03 -2.75
CA ALA A 76 14.16 -8.39 -3.50
C ALA A 76 14.59 -6.99 -3.90
N ASN A 77 14.47 -6.65 -5.18
CA ASN A 77 14.60 -5.26 -5.63
C ASN A 77 13.20 -4.64 -5.71
N ILE A 78 12.99 -3.58 -4.94
CA ILE A 78 11.78 -2.77 -4.98
C ILE A 78 12.03 -1.60 -5.91
N PHE A 79 11.28 -1.59 -6.99
CA PHE A 79 11.29 -0.55 -8.00
C PHE A 79 9.92 0.10 -8.09
N LEU A 80 9.85 1.42 -7.91
CA LEU A 80 8.62 2.18 -8.05
C LEU A 80 8.69 3.00 -9.34
N ASN A 81 7.74 2.76 -10.23
CA ASN A 81 7.54 3.56 -11.44
C ASN A 81 6.31 4.45 -11.26
N VAL A 82 6.49 5.76 -11.40
CA VAL A 82 5.42 6.75 -11.27
C VAL A 82 5.44 7.65 -12.50
N TYR A 83 4.51 7.44 -13.44
CA TYR A 83 4.42 8.24 -14.66
C TYR A 83 5.74 8.37 -15.44
N GLY A 84 6.55 7.30 -15.48
CA GLY A 84 7.86 7.28 -16.13
C GLY A 84 9.01 7.83 -15.28
N MET A 85 8.75 8.27 -14.05
CA MET A 85 9.77 8.56 -13.05
C MET A 85 10.10 7.30 -12.26
N HIS A 86 11.35 7.18 -11.82
CA HIS A 86 11.84 6.04 -11.03
C HIS A 86 12.35 6.50 -9.65
N PRO A 87 11.46 7.05 -8.79
CA PRO A 87 11.87 7.66 -7.54
C PRO A 87 12.41 6.66 -6.51
N VAL A 88 12.04 5.38 -6.60
CA VAL A 88 12.49 4.35 -5.65
C VAL A 88 13.12 3.20 -6.42
N ASN A 89 14.38 2.91 -6.08
CA ASN A 89 15.08 1.71 -6.47
C ASN A 89 15.92 1.24 -5.27
N TYR A 90 15.39 0.28 -4.53
CA TYR A 90 16.01 -0.19 -3.30
C TYR A 90 16.08 -1.70 -3.29
N THR A 91 17.25 -2.25 -2.95
CA THR A 91 17.43 -3.70 -2.83
C THR A 91 17.40 -4.09 -1.37
N ILE A 92 16.53 -5.03 -1.06
CA ILE A 92 16.31 -5.57 0.26
C ILE A 92 16.81 -7.02 0.28
N ASP A 93 17.71 -7.31 1.20
CA ASP A 93 18.03 -8.68 1.55
C ASP A 93 17.02 -9.18 2.60
N LEU A 94 16.18 -10.14 2.22
CA LEU A 94 15.16 -10.70 3.10
C LEU A 94 15.78 -11.46 4.26
N CYS A 95 16.95 -12.06 4.05
CA CYS A 95 17.65 -12.79 5.11
C CYS A 95 18.16 -11.84 6.19
N SER A 96 18.69 -10.69 5.80
CA SER A 96 19.16 -9.67 6.74
C SER A 96 18.02 -8.97 7.47
N LEU A 97 16.89 -8.70 6.80
CA LEU A 97 15.73 -8.04 7.41
C LEU A 97 15.13 -8.81 8.59
N PHE A 98 15.04 -10.13 8.48
CA PHE A 98 14.44 -10.97 9.51
C PHE A 98 15.48 -11.67 10.38
N ASN A 99 16.70 -11.11 10.48
CA ASN A 99 17.80 -11.65 11.28
C ASN A 99 18.10 -13.14 10.99
N GLY A 100 17.92 -13.57 9.74
CA GLY A 100 18.12 -14.95 9.30
C GLY A 100 16.98 -15.90 9.68
N ALA A 101 15.90 -15.46 10.32
CA ALA A 101 14.80 -16.33 10.73
C ALA A 101 14.09 -17.02 9.55
N LEU A 102 14.11 -16.37 8.38
CA LEU A 102 13.54 -16.92 7.14
C LEU A 102 14.57 -17.68 6.29
N CYS A 103 15.86 -17.69 6.65
CA CYS A 103 16.91 -18.23 5.80
C CYS A 103 17.71 -19.34 6.49
N PRO A 104 17.95 -20.48 5.81
CA PRO A 104 17.58 -20.80 4.43
C PRO A 104 16.07 -21.00 4.22
N LEU A 105 15.54 -20.54 3.09
CA LEU A 105 14.13 -20.74 2.78
C LEU A 105 13.84 -22.21 2.51
N PRO A 106 12.91 -22.81 3.26
CA PRO A 106 12.53 -24.20 3.07
C PRO A 106 11.54 -24.35 1.90
N THR A 107 11.43 -25.56 1.36
CA THR A 107 10.59 -25.86 0.18
C THR A 107 9.09 -26.00 0.50
N TYR A 108 8.59 -25.25 1.48
CA TYR A 108 7.18 -25.27 1.87
C TYR A 108 6.56 -23.87 1.74
N ASN A 109 5.23 -23.80 1.86
CA ASN A 109 4.49 -22.55 1.81
C ASN A 109 4.74 -21.75 3.10
N PHE A 110 5.34 -20.59 2.96
CA PHE A 110 5.56 -19.64 4.04
C PHE A 110 4.67 -18.43 3.86
N THR A 111 4.19 -17.91 4.97
CA THR A 111 3.42 -16.67 5.03
C THR A 111 4.09 -15.71 5.98
N GLY A 112 4.05 -14.42 5.63
CA GLY A 112 4.66 -13.37 6.44
C GLY A 112 3.88 -12.08 6.25
N SER A 113 3.59 -11.41 7.36
CA SER A 113 2.98 -10.09 7.35
C SER A 113 3.58 -9.26 8.46
N ASP A 114 3.97 -8.03 8.15
CA ASP A 114 4.49 -7.10 9.16
C ASP A 114 4.24 -5.65 8.75
N THR A 115 4.35 -4.74 9.72
CA THR A 115 4.35 -3.30 9.50
C THR A 115 5.70 -2.73 9.90
N ILE A 116 6.47 -2.25 8.93
CA ILE A 116 7.83 -1.76 9.13
C ILE A 116 7.87 -0.24 8.90
N PRO A 117 8.34 0.55 9.87
CA PRO A 117 8.59 1.98 9.64
C PRO A 117 9.80 2.16 8.71
N ILE A 118 9.68 3.05 7.73
CA ILE A 118 10.78 3.38 6.84
C ILE A 118 11.75 4.31 7.58
N PRO A 119 13.07 4.03 7.54
CA PRO A 119 14.03 4.92 8.17
C PRO A 119 14.01 6.29 7.50
N SER A 120 14.07 7.34 8.31
CA SER A 120 14.03 8.73 7.83
C SER A 120 15.16 9.09 6.85
N SER A 121 16.22 8.28 6.78
CA SER A 121 17.30 8.44 5.81
C SER A 121 16.88 8.20 4.36
N LEU A 122 15.79 7.47 4.10
CA LEU A 122 15.29 7.19 2.74
C LEU A 122 14.31 8.26 2.21
N ASP A 123 13.80 9.14 3.08
CA ASP A 123 12.85 10.24 2.81
C ASP A 123 11.96 10.07 1.55
N LEU A 124 11.19 8.98 1.53
CA LEU A 124 10.34 8.60 0.38
C LEU A 124 9.26 9.64 0.08
N SER A 125 8.84 10.40 1.09
CA SER A 125 7.82 11.45 0.96
C SER A 125 8.27 12.61 0.07
N GLN A 126 9.57 12.85 -0.08
CA GLN A 126 10.09 13.86 -1.01
C GLN A 126 10.31 13.30 -2.42
N MET A 127 10.56 11.99 -2.54
CA MET A 127 10.87 11.35 -3.81
C MET A 127 9.62 11.00 -4.61
N ILE A 128 8.55 10.59 -3.92
CA ILE A 128 7.29 10.18 -4.55
C ILE A 128 6.41 11.42 -4.74
N PRO A 129 6.03 11.76 -5.99
CA PRO A 129 5.20 12.93 -6.23
C PRO A 129 3.75 12.72 -5.74
N ASP A 130 3.12 13.77 -5.19
CA ASP A 130 1.76 13.73 -4.63
C ASP A 130 0.69 13.17 -5.58
N ILE A 131 0.91 13.29 -6.90
CA ILE A 131 -0.02 12.76 -7.90
C ILE A 131 -0.14 11.23 -7.85
N ALA A 132 0.91 10.52 -7.38
CA ALA A 132 0.90 9.07 -7.21
C ALA A 132 -0.15 8.57 -6.21
N PHE A 133 -0.53 9.41 -5.25
CA PHE A 133 -1.52 9.08 -4.22
C PHE A 133 -2.95 9.47 -4.61
N LYS A 134 -3.10 10.31 -5.64
CA LYS A 134 -4.39 10.87 -6.07
C LYS A 134 -4.97 10.13 -7.27
N ILE A 135 -4.11 9.62 -8.13
CA ILE A 135 -4.51 8.89 -9.34
C ILE A 135 -4.04 7.44 -9.16
N PRO A 136 -4.96 6.46 -9.18
CA PRO A 136 -4.61 5.06 -9.01
C PRO A 136 -3.84 4.52 -10.22
N ASP A 137 -3.27 3.33 -10.07
CA ASP A 137 -2.59 2.61 -11.13
C ASP A 137 -3.46 2.51 -12.40
N LEU A 138 -2.88 2.90 -13.53
CA LEU A 138 -3.55 2.97 -14.84
C LEU A 138 -3.28 1.71 -15.69
N GLU A 139 -2.37 0.84 -15.27
CA GLU A 139 -1.85 -0.28 -16.06
C GLU A 139 -2.19 -1.66 -15.45
N ALA A 140 -3.17 -1.72 -14.54
CA ALA A 140 -3.59 -2.95 -13.85
C ALA A 140 -4.13 -4.05 -14.79
#